data_AF-A0A835XX05-F1
#
_entry.id   AF-A0A835XX05-F1
#
_cell.length_a   1.000
_cell.length_b   1.000
_cell.length_c   1.000
_cell.angle_alpha   90.00
_cell.angle_beta   90.00
_cell.angle_gamma   90.00
#
_symmetry.space_group_name_H-M   'P 1'
#
loop_
_entity.id
_entity.type
_entity.pdbx_description
1 polymer ?
#
loop_
_entity_poly.entity_id
_entity_poly.type
_entity_poly.pdbx_seq_one_letter_code
_entity_poly.pdbx_strand_id
1 'polypeptide(L)'
;MRSWHVALFFLLAVPSLQAASLPTSLTEPRWNPLPVWKDKSRVWDRDLLDKGILNLGSLASFKRFFDKLDRGERVVAVAYGSSFIHDFAGCFQTSLQALWDLNIVPNPMLYPQQGADVSLEAFATTAPRCASGGFLEGVMASINATWPNYKHIFVNNGKGGACLTFIVEASCMSSFTPEKVDLLFIDTLTNQCHGMEKSAEKMVRQFLSAPDPPLVALLSNARTCLGTNEYGNQCAWECLREHKGSRTAWQCQNLTAPYTAPADEEFNNDLVKGLFQPVAKYYDIGHVNYYDMIKPIMLSDLNEKHGMAKFEFLYRFYTDWVHFNKPDLGTVWGADAVLNWLVRGQEALAALSPEQRAALSYTLPSTAMDASANEHYVTRCYGLTLKAAVEYVKKGVVASLDKVTMDHFHQANPGDDFEFIQMSVTHNPAQALPPFDVIQNKGWRLQMYYMTARGAHKLKPGWLTDEAGSILDFTINSSFNGVTAPGEQVETLYTYTKSYDGWGIAQFSCIANCVCESRDVDAHVGADGAKTSLTHVVKIRVSQHERCVIRMEVLQRTSSSGHKFKLASMMVRALKKTVPT
;
A
#
# COMPACT_ATOMS: atom_id res chain seq x y z
N MET A 1 64.72 -28.79 27.24
CA MET A 1 63.94 -27.95 28.17
C MET A 1 62.82 -27.30 27.37
N ARG A 2 61.59 -27.82 27.47
CA ARG A 2 60.41 -27.33 26.74
C ARG A 2 59.32 -27.03 27.76
N SER A 3 58.84 -25.79 27.74
CA SER A 3 57.81 -25.22 28.61
C SER A 3 56.42 -25.67 28.17
N TRP A 4 55.60 -26.11 29.14
CA TRP A 4 54.18 -26.39 28.99
C TRP A 4 53.38 -25.15 29.43
N HIS A 5 52.37 -24.76 28.65
CA HIS A 5 51.35 -23.77 29.06
C HIS A 5 50.10 -24.51 29.53
N VAL A 6 49.68 -24.23 30.75
CA VAL A 6 48.43 -24.70 31.36
C VAL A 6 47.32 -23.72 30.98
N ALA A 7 46.28 -24.20 30.31
CA ALA A 7 45.05 -23.44 30.08
C ALA A 7 44.07 -23.73 31.23
N LEU A 8 43.68 -22.68 31.96
CA LEU A 8 42.72 -22.70 33.05
C LEU A 8 41.29 -22.60 32.47
N PHE A 9 40.45 -23.62 32.64
CA PHE A 9 39.02 -23.55 32.34
C PHE A 9 38.25 -23.03 33.57
N PHE A 10 37.64 -21.84 33.45
CA PHE A 10 36.64 -21.36 34.40
C PHE A 10 35.26 -21.90 34.02
N LEU A 11 34.73 -22.82 34.82
CA LEU A 11 33.31 -23.18 34.85
C LEU A 11 32.56 -22.10 35.65
N LEU A 12 31.89 -21.18 34.97
CA LEU A 12 30.90 -20.30 35.60
C LEU A 12 29.53 -21.00 35.58
N ALA A 13 28.99 -21.20 36.78
CA ALA A 13 27.63 -21.69 36.98
C ALA A 13 26.61 -20.66 36.45
N VAL A 14 25.72 -21.11 35.57
CA VAL A 14 24.58 -20.32 35.07
C VAL A 14 23.48 -20.38 36.13
N PRO A 15 22.99 -19.26 36.68
CA PRO A 15 21.86 -19.29 37.60
C PRO A 15 20.58 -19.68 36.87
N SER A 16 19.79 -20.54 37.50
CA SER A 16 18.46 -20.95 37.05
C SER A 16 17.55 -19.73 36.85
N LEU A 17 17.03 -19.56 35.64
CA LEU A 17 15.99 -18.60 35.30
C LEU A 17 14.71 -18.94 36.08
N GLN A 18 14.46 -18.23 37.19
CA GLN A 18 13.14 -18.17 37.79
C GLN A 18 12.21 -17.36 36.86
N ALA A 19 11.02 -17.90 36.58
CA ALA A 19 10.00 -17.24 35.80
C ALA A 19 9.58 -15.94 36.51
N ALA A 20 10.07 -14.81 35.99
CA ALA A 20 9.69 -13.49 36.46
C ALA A 20 8.22 -13.20 36.10
N SER A 21 7.48 -12.67 37.07
CA SER A 21 6.11 -12.18 36.89
C SER A 21 6.05 -11.10 35.80
N LEU A 22 5.08 -11.21 34.89
CA LEU A 22 4.89 -10.31 33.75
C LEU A 22 4.49 -8.88 34.21
N PRO A 23 5.20 -7.81 33.79
CA PRO A 23 4.89 -6.43 34.17
C PRO A 23 3.88 -5.75 33.23
N THR A 24 3.29 -4.64 33.69
CA THR A 24 2.09 -3.99 33.11
C THR A 24 2.35 -2.74 32.23
N SER A 25 3.58 -2.24 32.08
CA SER A 25 3.87 -1.00 31.30
C SER A 25 4.76 -1.21 30.07
N LEU A 26 4.59 -0.35 29.06
CA LEU A 26 5.36 -0.29 27.81
C LEU A 26 6.84 0.14 27.97
N THR A 27 7.38 0.20 29.21
CA THR A 27 8.68 0.82 29.49
C THR A 27 9.82 -0.13 29.93
N GLU A 28 9.65 -1.46 29.95
CA GLU A 28 10.76 -2.43 30.10
C GLU A 28 10.51 -3.81 29.43
N PRO A 29 11.53 -4.61 29.06
CA PRO A 29 12.88 -4.24 28.58
C PRO A 29 13.19 -4.82 27.18
N ARG A 30 12.27 -5.54 26.51
CA ARG A 30 12.52 -5.91 25.11
C ARG A 30 12.43 -4.66 24.25
N TRP A 31 11.26 -4.03 24.20
CA TRP A 31 11.07 -2.89 23.31
C TRP A 31 11.83 -1.66 23.80
N ASN A 32 12.83 -1.24 23.02
CA ASN A 32 13.53 0.02 23.26
C ASN A 32 12.74 1.15 22.58
N PRO A 33 11.99 1.99 23.33
CA PRO A 33 11.31 3.12 22.73
C PRO A 33 12.35 4.07 22.12
N LEU A 34 12.13 4.50 20.87
CA LEU A 34 13.09 5.36 20.19
C LEU A 34 13.39 6.62 21.02
N PRO A 35 14.64 7.14 21.04
CA PRO A 35 14.99 8.32 21.82
C PRO A 35 14.14 9.57 21.51
N VAL A 36 13.67 9.68 20.27
CA VAL A 36 12.79 10.77 19.80
C VAL A 36 11.41 10.73 20.49
N TRP A 37 11.09 9.65 21.22
CA TRP A 37 9.76 9.33 21.74
C TRP A 37 9.64 9.49 23.26
N LYS A 38 10.70 9.97 23.92
CA LYS A 38 10.71 10.26 25.36
C LYS A 38 10.05 11.60 25.72
N ASP A 39 9.44 12.27 24.74
CA ASP A 39 8.82 13.58 24.95
C ASP A 39 7.48 13.47 25.69
N LYS A 40 7.22 14.42 26.59
CA LYS A 40 6.01 14.53 27.43
C LYS A 40 4.76 14.92 26.63
N SER A 41 4.86 14.99 25.30
CA SER A 41 3.78 15.38 24.40
C SER A 41 2.79 14.27 24.06
N ARG A 42 3.01 13.03 24.54
CA ARG A 42 2.03 11.94 24.36
C ARG A 42 0.79 12.22 25.19
N VAL A 43 -0.33 12.39 24.51
CA VAL A 43 -1.66 12.55 25.13
C VAL A 43 -2.45 11.24 25.18
N TRP A 44 -1.78 10.12 24.89
CA TRP A 44 -2.34 8.78 24.96
C TRP A 44 -1.54 7.91 25.92
N ASP A 45 -2.24 6.94 26.49
CA ASP A 45 -1.70 5.86 27.30
C ASP A 45 -1.97 4.51 26.64
N ARG A 46 -1.56 3.45 27.31
CA ARG A 46 -1.71 2.08 26.82
C ARG A 46 -3.18 1.66 26.71
N ASP A 47 -3.99 1.99 27.72
CA ASP A 47 -5.41 1.62 27.75
C ASP A 47 -6.17 2.22 26.56
N LEU A 48 -5.77 3.42 26.14
CA LEU A 48 -6.31 4.04 24.95
C LEU A 48 -5.86 3.34 23.67
N LEU A 49 -4.59 2.94 23.56
CA LEU A 49 -4.10 2.18 22.41
C LEU A 49 -4.76 0.80 22.32
N ASP A 50 -5.09 0.16 23.45
CA ASP A 50 -5.77 -1.13 23.46
C ASP A 50 -7.19 -1.05 22.87
N LYS A 51 -7.88 0.09 23.01
CA LYS A 51 -9.22 0.28 22.42
C LYS A 51 -9.24 0.13 20.90
N GLY A 52 -8.12 0.37 20.22
CA GLY A 52 -8.03 0.16 18.78
C GLY A 52 -7.57 -1.22 18.37
N ILE A 53 -7.24 -2.13 19.28
CA ILE A 53 -6.94 -3.52 18.92
C ILE A 53 -8.28 -4.27 18.82
N LEU A 54 -8.87 -4.28 17.63
CA LEU A 54 -10.16 -4.92 17.36
C LEU A 54 -10.05 -6.44 17.19
N ASN A 55 -8.88 -6.92 16.81
CA ASN A 55 -8.49 -8.31 16.85
C ASN A 55 -6.98 -8.42 17.09
N LEU A 56 -6.56 -9.28 18.02
CA LEU A 56 -5.14 -9.50 18.25
C LEU A 56 -4.52 -10.31 17.10
N GLY A 57 -5.24 -11.34 16.64
CA GLY A 57 -4.78 -12.31 15.64
C GLY A 57 -4.02 -13.49 16.25
N SER A 58 -3.54 -14.37 15.37
CA SER A 58 -3.02 -15.68 15.75
C SER A 58 -1.72 -15.62 16.55
N LEU A 59 -1.75 -16.17 17.76
CA LEU A 59 -0.55 -16.34 18.58
C LEU A 59 0.49 -17.25 17.91
N ALA A 60 0.08 -18.20 17.06
CA ALA A 60 1.03 -19.00 16.29
C ALA A 60 1.84 -18.13 15.31
N SER A 61 1.19 -17.16 14.67
CA SER A 61 1.87 -16.19 13.79
C SER A 61 2.79 -15.24 14.57
N PHE A 62 2.34 -14.73 15.72
CA PHE A 62 3.23 -13.96 16.61
C PHE A 62 4.44 -14.79 17.05
N LYS A 63 4.24 -16.07 17.42
CA LYS A 63 5.32 -16.95 17.86
C LYS A 63 6.37 -17.09 16.76
N ARG A 64 5.96 -17.40 15.52
CA ARG A 64 6.89 -17.50 14.39
C ARG A 64 7.68 -16.20 14.19
N PHE A 65 6.99 -15.06 14.21
CA PHE A 65 7.61 -13.75 14.04
C PHE A 65 8.63 -13.43 15.15
N PHE A 66 8.26 -13.57 16.42
CA PHE A 66 9.16 -13.28 17.53
C PHE A 66 10.28 -14.31 17.69
N ASP A 67 10.03 -15.59 17.45
CA ASP A 67 11.10 -16.60 17.47
C ASP A 67 12.15 -16.29 16.40
N LYS A 68 11.75 -15.75 15.25
CA LYS A 68 12.66 -15.30 14.19
C LYS A 68 13.52 -14.13 14.64
N LEU A 69 12.90 -13.11 15.25
CA LEU A 69 13.60 -11.96 15.83
C LEU A 69 14.58 -12.38 16.94
N ASP A 70 14.16 -13.28 17.84
CA ASP A 70 14.98 -13.80 18.94
C ASP A 70 16.19 -14.62 18.44
N ARG A 71 16.11 -15.22 17.24
CA ARG A 71 17.26 -15.86 16.57
C ARG A 71 18.18 -14.87 15.84
N GLY A 72 17.90 -13.57 15.91
CA GLY A 72 18.66 -12.54 15.21
C GLY A 72 18.51 -12.61 13.70
N GLU A 73 17.48 -13.27 13.18
CA GLU A 73 17.24 -13.37 11.75
C GLU A 73 16.66 -12.07 11.18
N ARG A 74 16.86 -11.85 9.88
CA ARG A 74 16.25 -10.73 9.16
C ARG A 74 14.73 -10.87 9.12
N VAL A 75 13.99 -9.82 9.47
CA VAL A 75 12.57 -9.69 9.11
C VAL A 75 12.35 -8.83 7.87
N VAL A 76 11.38 -9.23 7.05
CA VAL A 76 10.89 -8.49 5.88
C VAL A 76 9.44 -8.08 6.14
N ALA A 77 9.24 -6.78 6.37
CA ALA A 77 7.92 -6.18 6.51
C ALA A 77 7.45 -5.60 5.17
N VAL A 78 6.17 -5.71 4.87
CA VAL A 78 5.55 -5.15 3.67
C VAL A 78 4.27 -4.43 4.06
N ALA A 79 4.00 -3.26 3.48
CA ALA A 79 2.74 -2.56 3.64
C ALA A 79 2.07 -2.28 2.30
N TYR A 80 0.78 -2.61 2.18
CA TYR A 80 -0.08 -2.22 1.07
C TYR A 80 -1.13 -1.24 1.54
N GLY A 81 -1.46 -0.25 0.71
CA GLY A 81 -2.43 0.74 1.11
C GLY A 81 -2.61 1.90 0.15
N SER A 82 -3.42 2.85 0.61
CA SER A 82 -3.75 4.08 -0.09
C SER A 82 -2.61 5.12 0.01
N SER A 83 -2.96 6.41 -0.09
CA SER A 83 -2.05 7.52 0.18
C SER A 83 -1.52 7.53 1.60
N PHE A 84 -2.21 6.92 2.55
CA PHE A 84 -1.73 6.82 3.92
C PHE A 84 -0.50 5.93 4.06
N ILE A 85 -0.49 4.74 3.46
CA ILE A 85 0.74 3.95 3.40
C ILE A 85 1.76 4.64 2.49
N HIS A 86 1.32 5.08 1.30
CA HIS A 86 2.22 5.65 0.29
C HIS A 86 3.02 6.84 0.81
N ASP A 87 2.33 7.81 1.39
CA ASP A 87 2.90 9.09 1.79
C ASP A 87 3.28 9.11 3.28
N PHE A 88 2.70 8.25 4.15
CA PHE A 88 2.83 8.36 5.61
C PHE A 88 3.49 7.18 6.33
N ALA A 89 3.59 5.98 5.72
CA ALA A 89 4.26 4.85 6.37
C ALA A 89 5.79 4.97 6.42
N GLY A 90 6.40 5.75 5.52
CA GLY A 90 7.86 5.96 5.47
C GLY A 90 8.59 4.86 4.68
N CYS A 91 9.91 4.79 4.83
CA CYS A 91 10.76 3.74 4.25
C CYS A 91 11.82 3.36 5.29
N PHE A 92 12.23 2.09 5.36
CA PHE A 92 13.22 1.64 6.35
C PHE A 92 14.52 1.12 5.72
N GLN A 93 14.58 0.98 4.39
CA GLN A 93 15.75 0.40 3.74
C GLN A 93 16.94 1.34 3.78
N THR A 94 18.13 0.75 3.92
CA THR A 94 19.40 1.47 3.89
C THR A 94 19.91 1.72 2.46
N SER A 95 19.39 1.00 1.45
CA SER A 95 19.71 1.23 0.03
C SER A 95 18.75 0.52 -0.95
N LEU A 96 18.76 0.95 -2.23
CA LEU A 96 18.15 0.21 -3.35
C LEU A 96 18.73 -1.17 -3.54
N GLN A 97 20.05 -1.30 -3.37
CA GLN A 97 20.76 -2.54 -3.62
C GLN A 97 20.21 -3.65 -2.72
N ALA A 98 19.93 -3.34 -1.44
CA ALA A 98 19.32 -4.29 -0.51
C ALA A 98 17.94 -4.81 -0.97
N LEU A 99 17.18 -4.01 -1.74
CA LEU A 99 15.92 -4.43 -2.33
C LEU A 99 16.12 -5.27 -3.57
N TRP A 100 17.08 -4.91 -4.42
CA TRP A 100 17.41 -5.70 -5.61
C TRP A 100 18.04 -7.05 -5.27
N ASP A 101 18.83 -7.13 -4.20
CA ASP A 101 19.38 -8.39 -3.67
C ASP A 101 18.27 -9.35 -3.21
N LEU A 102 17.07 -8.81 -2.98
CA LEU A 102 15.86 -9.58 -2.69
C LEU A 102 14.94 -9.77 -3.90
N ASN A 103 15.39 -9.40 -5.10
CA ASN A 103 14.59 -9.36 -6.32
C ASN A 103 13.32 -8.51 -6.17
N ILE A 104 13.34 -7.51 -5.26
CA ILE A 104 12.26 -6.56 -5.06
C ILE A 104 12.51 -5.37 -5.97
N VAL A 105 11.59 -5.12 -6.89
CA VAL A 105 11.51 -3.83 -7.58
C VAL A 105 10.71 -2.91 -6.66
N PRO A 106 11.27 -1.82 -6.11
CA PRO A 106 10.50 -0.97 -5.23
C PRO A 106 9.50 -0.15 -6.06
N ASN A 107 8.36 0.18 -5.46
CA ASN A 107 7.28 0.86 -6.16
C ASN A 107 7.77 2.21 -6.72
N PRO A 108 7.72 2.43 -8.06
CA PRO A 108 8.13 3.67 -8.70
C PRO A 108 7.54 4.93 -8.09
N MET A 109 6.36 4.84 -7.50
CA MET A 109 5.69 6.01 -6.94
C MET A 109 6.27 6.51 -5.62
N LEU A 110 7.14 5.75 -4.94
CA LEU A 110 7.75 6.17 -3.66
C LEU A 110 8.81 7.26 -3.80
N TYR A 111 9.29 7.54 -5.02
CA TYR A 111 10.54 8.27 -5.20
C TYR A 111 10.36 9.79 -5.28
N PRO A 112 11.38 10.58 -4.86
CA PRO A 112 11.41 12.02 -4.99
C PRO A 112 11.01 12.55 -6.37
N GLN A 113 10.41 13.74 -6.32
CA GLN A 113 9.68 14.38 -7.40
C GLN A 113 10.21 15.77 -7.75
N GLN A 114 11.51 16.01 -7.52
CA GLN A 114 12.11 17.28 -7.91
C GLN A 114 13.05 17.02 -9.07
N GLY A 115 12.88 17.79 -10.14
CA GLY A 115 13.67 17.73 -11.37
C GLY A 115 15.12 18.18 -11.21
N ALA A 116 15.77 17.74 -10.14
CA ALA A 116 17.22 17.64 -10.11
C ALA A 116 17.57 16.33 -10.82
N ASP A 117 18.70 16.30 -11.54
CA ASP A 117 19.38 15.06 -11.95
C ASP A 117 19.68 14.24 -10.67
N VAL A 118 18.71 13.49 -10.16
CA VAL A 118 18.91 12.62 -9.00
C VAL A 118 19.55 11.36 -9.55
N SER A 119 20.89 11.34 -9.54
CA SER A 119 21.64 10.12 -9.79
C SER A 119 21.13 9.00 -8.87
N LEU A 120 21.27 7.73 -9.27
CA LEU A 120 20.93 6.60 -8.39
C LEU A 120 21.63 6.65 -7.02
N GLU A 121 22.70 7.44 -6.90
CA GLU A 121 23.45 7.64 -5.67
C GLU A 121 22.78 8.70 -4.76
N ALA A 122 22.26 9.79 -5.35
CA ALA A 122 21.39 10.73 -4.64
C ALA A 122 20.07 10.04 -4.25
N PHE A 123 19.56 9.12 -5.06
CA PHE A 123 18.38 8.30 -4.74
C PHE A 123 18.54 7.54 -3.41
N ALA A 124 19.73 6.97 -3.13
CA ALA A 124 20.00 6.21 -1.92
C ALA A 124 20.10 7.09 -0.65
N THR A 125 20.30 8.40 -0.82
CA THR A 125 20.61 9.33 0.28
C THR A 125 19.57 10.43 0.48
N THR A 126 18.76 10.77 -0.53
CA THR A 126 17.93 11.99 -0.52
C THR A 126 16.45 11.77 -0.84
N ALA A 127 15.88 10.57 -0.76
CA ALA A 127 14.43 10.39 -0.92
C ALA A 127 13.68 11.16 0.19
N PRO A 128 13.11 12.36 -0.04
CA PRO A 128 12.60 13.22 1.03
C PRO A 128 11.39 12.59 1.73
N ARG A 129 10.70 11.67 1.04
CA ARG A 129 9.59 10.89 1.59
C ARG A 129 10.05 9.77 2.52
N CYS A 130 11.24 9.22 2.29
CA CYS A 130 11.90 8.27 3.18
C CYS A 130 12.67 8.98 4.30
N ALA A 131 13.09 10.23 4.10
CA ALA A 131 13.80 11.02 5.11
C ALA A 131 12.88 11.70 6.14
N SER A 132 11.55 11.67 5.94
CA SER A 132 10.59 12.43 6.76
C SER A 132 9.98 11.64 7.92
N GLY A 133 10.48 10.45 8.23
CA GLY A 133 10.04 9.65 9.38
C GLY A 133 8.57 9.21 9.27
N GLY A 134 8.32 8.04 8.69
CA GLY A 134 6.97 7.47 8.65
C GLY A 134 6.61 6.64 9.88
N PHE A 135 5.31 6.36 10.07
CA PHE A 135 4.87 5.65 11.28
C PHE A 135 5.32 4.18 11.27
N LEU A 136 5.29 3.50 10.12
CA LEU A 136 5.82 2.12 10.00
C LEU A 136 7.35 2.08 9.98
N GLU A 137 8.01 3.11 9.48
CA GLU A 137 9.45 3.29 9.68
C GLU A 137 9.79 3.37 11.18
N GLY A 138 9.00 4.10 11.98
CA GLY A 138 9.13 4.13 13.44
C GLY A 138 8.93 2.77 14.11
N VAL A 139 7.98 1.96 13.62
CA VAL A 139 7.80 0.56 14.06
C VAL A 139 9.05 -0.26 13.78
N MET A 140 9.59 -0.17 12.56
CA MET A 140 10.77 -0.93 12.14
C MET A 140 12.04 -0.49 12.85
N ALA A 141 12.19 0.81 13.10
CA ALA A 141 13.28 1.34 13.91
C ALA A 141 13.21 0.83 15.36
N SER A 142 12.01 0.71 15.93
CA SER A 142 11.80 0.13 17.26
C SER A 142 12.09 -1.39 17.28
N ILE A 143 11.71 -2.13 16.23
CA ILE A 143 12.10 -3.54 16.06
C ILE A 143 13.63 -3.66 16.01
N ASN A 144 14.30 -2.88 15.17
CA ASN A 144 15.76 -2.95 15.04
C ASN A 144 16.52 -2.46 16.28
N ALA A 145 15.96 -1.52 17.05
CA ALA A 145 16.54 -1.12 18.33
C ALA A 145 16.44 -2.23 19.39
N THR A 146 15.43 -3.10 19.26
CA THR A 146 15.15 -4.21 20.20
C THR A 146 15.86 -5.51 19.81
N TRP A 147 15.82 -5.85 18.53
CA TRP A 147 16.53 -6.97 17.91
C TRP A 147 17.47 -6.44 16.84
N PRO A 148 18.69 -6.01 17.21
CA PRO A 148 19.62 -5.38 16.29
C PRO A 148 19.95 -6.27 15.09
N ASN A 149 19.50 -5.87 13.92
CA ASN A 149 19.84 -6.51 12.65
C ASN A 149 19.68 -5.52 11.50
N TYR A 150 20.82 -5.03 11.01
CA TYR A 150 20.91 -4.08 9.90
C TYR A 150 20.29 -4.57 8.57
N LYS A 151 19.94 -5.85 8.47
CA LYS A 151 19.31 -6.44 7.29
C LYS A 151 17.78 -6.39 7.34
N HIS A 152 17.15 -5.93 8.43
CA HIS A 152 15.71 -5.72 8.48
C HIS A 152 15.24 -4.81 7.34
N ILE A 153 14.12 -5.17 6.70
CA ILE A 153 13.63 -4.49 5.48
C ILE A 153 12.14 -4.16 5.62
N PHE A 154 11.74 -2.99 5.13
CA PHE A 154 10.34 -2.57 5.07
C PHE A 154 9.95 -2.06 3.69
N VAL A 155 9.18 -2.85 2.94
CA VAL A 155 8.70 -2.48 1.60
C VAL A 155 7.38 -1.73 1.70
N ASN A 156 7.40 -0.42 1.44
CA ASN A 156 6.21 0.39 1.33
C ASN A 156 5.61 0.29 -0.09
N ASN A 157 4.55 -0.49 -0.26
CA ASN A 157 3.83 -0.64 -1.52
C ASN A 157 2.53 0.17 -1.55
N GLY A 158 2.45 1.26 -0.78
CA GLY A 158 1.31 2.17 -0.83
C GLY A 158 1.17 2.86 -2.18
N LYS A 159 -0.08 3.14 -2.57
CA LYS A 159 -0.42 3.87 -3.79
C LYS A 159 -1.45 4.96 -3.51
N GLY A 160 -1.01 6.21 -3.57
CA GLY A 160 -1.87 7.37 -3.34
C GLY A 160 -3.05 7.46 -4.30
N GLY A 161 -4.26 7.65 -3.75
CA GLY A 161 -5.51 7.70 -4.52
C GLY A 161 -5.95 6.35 -5.12
N ALA A 162 -5.31 5.25 -4.73
CA ALA A 162 -5.78 3.91 -5.03
C ALA A 162 -6.57 3.34 -3.84
N CYS A 163 -7.58 2.54 -4.15
CA CYS A 163 -8.26 1.69 -3.19
C CYS A 163 -7.64 0.29 -3.16
N LEU A 164 -7.98 -0.50 -2.15
CA LEU A 164 -7.44 -1.85 -1.99
C LEU A 164 -7.79 -2.76 -3.17
N THR A 165 -8.99 -2.62 -3.75
CA THR A 165 -9.40 -3.33 -4.98
C THR A 165 -8.45 -3.06 -6.13
N PHE A 166 -8.02 -1.81 -6.31
CA PHE A 166 -7.02 -1.48 -7.33
C PHE A 166 -5.70 -2.22 -7.05
N ILE A 167 -5.24 -2.24 -5.80
CA ILE A 167 -3.97 -2.88 -5.44
C ILE A 167 -4.06 -4.39 -5.68
N VAL A 168 -5.15 -5.03 -5.28
CA VAL A 168 -5.28 -6.49 -5.34
C VAL A 168 -5.60 -6.98 -6.75
N GLU A 169 -6.49 -6.30 -7.46
CA GLU A 169 -6.94 -6.75 -8.77
C GLU A 169 -6.10 -6.21 -9.92
N ALA A 170 -5.55 -5.01 -9.71
CA ALA A 170 -4.99 -4.18 -10.75
C ALA A 170 -3.56 -3.69 -10.45
N SER A 171 -2.93 -4.19 -9.39
CA SER A 171 -1.49 -4.08 -9.23
C SER A 171 -0.89 -5.46 -9.32
N CYS A 172 0.26 -5.53 -10.00
CA CYS A 172 1.06 -6.73 -10.13
C CYS A 172 1.75 -7.02 -8.81
N MET A 173 0.95 -7.34 -7.79
CA MET A 173 1.39 -7.33 -6.40
C MET A 173 2.63 -8.21 -6.24
N SER A 174 2.60 -9.42 -6.81
CA SER A 174 3.71 -10.39 -6.82
C SER A 174 5.03 -9.83 -7.34
N SER A 175 5.00 -8.82 -8.20
CA SER A 175 6.19 -8.17 -8.73
C SER A 175 6.87 -7.19 -7.78
N PHE A 176 6.10 -6.69 -6.81
CA PHE A 176 6.57 -5.74 -5.78
C PHE A 176 6.57 -6.38 -4.39
N THR A 177 6.10 -7.63 -4.28
CA THR A 177 6.14 -8.43 -3.06
C THR A 177 7.43 -9.25 -3.02
N PRO A 178 8.21 -9.18 -1.94
CA PRO A 178 9.27 -10.15 -1.69
C PRO A 178 8.73 -11.58 -1.63
N GLU A 179 9.51 -12.57 -2.05
CA GLU A 179 9.11 -13.99 -1.95
C GLU A 179 8.79 -14.42 -0.52
N LYS A 180 9.52 -13.86 0.46
CA LYS A 180 9.29 -14.09 1.88
C LYS A 180 8.88 -12.80 2.57
N VAL A 181 7.72 -12.82 3.21
CA VAL A 181 7.20 -11.74 4.06
C VAL A 181 7.01 -12.29 5.46
N ASP A 182 7.53 -11.58 6.46
CA ASP A 182 7.41 -11.96 7.87
C ASP A 182 6.32 -11.13 8.58
N LEU A 183 6.10 -9.90 8.11
CA LEU A 183 5.13 -8.96 8.65
C LEU A 183 4.41 -8.24 7.51
N LEU A 184 3.08 -8.30 7.49
CA LEU A 184 2.26 -7.70 6.45
C LEU A 184 1.28 -6.70 7.07
N PHE A 185 1.31 -5.47 6.57
CA PHE A 185 0.32 -4.44 6.88
C PHE A 185 -0.58 -4.20 5.68
N ILE A 186 -1.89 -4.20 5.90
CA ILE A 186 -2.89 -3.89 4.88
C ILE A 186 -3.70 -2.71 5.37
N ASP A 187 -3.48 -1.55 4.77
CA ASP A 187 -4.30 -0.37 4.99
C ASP A 187 -5.64 -0.52 4.29
N THR A 188 -6.68 -0.34 5.08
CA THR A 188 -8.09 -0.51 4.73
C THR A 188 -8.82 0.83 4.58
N LEU A 189 -8.06 1.93 4.44
CA LEU A 189 -8.58 3.29 4.40
C LEU A 189 -9.68 3.57 3.37
N THR A 190 -10.39 4.65 3.69
CA THR A 190 -11.59 5.24 3.07
C THR A 190 -11.51 5.68 1.61
N ASN A 191 -10.57 5.20 0.79
CA ASN A 191 -10.75 5.25 -0.66
C ASN A 191 -11.83 4.23 -1.01
N GLN A 192 -13.08 4.62 -0.76
CA GLN A 192 -14.25 3.77 -0.89
C GLN A 192 -14.37 3.29 -2.33
N CYS A 193 -14.03 2.03 -2.54
CA CYS A 193 -14.35 1.30 -3.73
C CYS A 193 -15.35 0.21 -3.35
N HIS A 194 -16.14 -0.24 -4.32
CA HIS A 194 -16.97 -1.41 -4.14
C HIS A 194 -16.08 -2.67 -3.98
N GLY A 195 -16.40 -3.55 -3.03
CA GLY A 195 -15.74 -4.85 -2.87
C GLY A 195 -14.36 -4.82 -2.21
N MET A 196 -14.08 -3.85 -1.32
CA MET A 196 -12.78 -3.79 -0.64
C MET A 196 -12.57 -4.95 0.34
N GLU A 197 -13.63 -5.40 0.99
CA GLU A 197 -13.65 -6.56 1.89
C GLU A 197 -13.19 -7.84 1.17
N LYS A 198 -13.70 -8.06 -0.05
CA LYS A 198 -13.30 -9.18 -0.92
C LYS A 198 -11.84 -9.07 -1.34
N SER A 199 -11.39 -7.83 -1.61
CA SER A 199 -10.01 -7.56 -2.01
C SER A 199 -9.04 -7.78 -0.84
N ALA A 200 -9.39 -7.30 0.36
CA ALA A 200 -8.64 -7.59 1.58
C ALA A 200 -8.55 -9.08 1.84
N GLU A 201 -9.68 -9.78 1.79
CA GLU A 201 -9.72 -11.23 1.96
C GLU A 201 -8.82 -11.95 0.95
N LYS A 202 -8.93 -11.62 -0.35
CA LYS A 202 -8.09 -12.22 -1.39
C LYS A 202 -6.60 -11.99 -1.13
N MET A 203 -6.22 -10.77 -0.71
CA MET A 203 -4.83 -10.47 -0.32
C MET A 203 -4.39 -11.29 0.89
N VAL A 204 -5.22 -11.33 1.94
CA VAL A 204 -4.96 -12.10 3.17
C VAL A 204 -4.75 -13.59 2.85
N ARG A 205 -5.67 -14.22 2.10
CA ARG A 205 -5.55 -15.62 1.69
C ARG A 205 -4.29 -15.88 0.89
N GLN A 206 -3.96 -14.99 -0.05
CA GLN A 206 -2.74 -15.11 -0.85
C GLN A 206 -1.49 -15.18 0.04
N PHE A 207 -1.36 -14.32 1.05
CA PHE A 207 -0.20 -14.32 1.95
C PHE A 207 -0.23 -15.48 2.96
N LEU A 208 -1.40 -15.81 3.50
CA LEU A 208 -1.54 -16.86 4.49
C LEU A 208 -1.45 -18.27 3.91
N SER A 209 -1.57 -18.41 2.58
CA SER A 209 -1.33 -19.68 1.87
C SER A 209 0.16 -19.96 1.60
N ALA A 210 1.06 -19.02 1.90
CA ALA A 210 2.50 -19.23 1.76
C ALA A 210 2.99 -20.31 2.75
N PRO A 211 4.05 -21.07 2.43
CA PRO A 211 4.60 -22.09 3.34
C PRO A 211 5.02 -21.55 4.72
N ASP A 212 5.49 -20.30 4.77
CA ASP A 212 5.81 -19.57 6.00
C ASP A 212 4.99 -18.28 6.04
N PRO A 213 3.73 -18.35 6.51
CA PRO A 213 2.80 -17.22 6.38
C PRO A 213 3.17 -16.09 7.34
N PRO A 214 3.09 -14.82 6.90
CA PRO A 214 3.46 -13.66 7.71
C PRO A 214 2.53 -13.47 8.90
N LEU A 215 3.00 -12.69 9.88
CA LEU A 215 2.11 -12.00 10.80
C LEU A 215 1.39 -10.88 10.03
N VAL A 216 0.04 -10.87 10.04
CA VAL A 216 -0.76 -9.93 9.25
C VAL A 216 -1.53 -8.99 10.17
N ALA A 217 -1.56 -7.70 9.83
CA ALA A 217 -2.44 -6.70 10.44
C ALA A 217 -3.20 -5.89 9.39
N LEU A 218 -4.52 -5.82 9.56
CA LEU A 218 -5.36 -4.81 8.94
C LEU A 218 -5.23 -3.50 9.71
N LEU A 219 -4.87 -2.42 9.03
CA LEU A 219 -4.77 -1.08 9.57
C LEU A 219 -5.97 -0.28 9.08
N SER A 220 -6.86 0.09 9.99
CA SER A 220 -8.03 0.91 9.67
C SER A 220 -7.82 2.30 10.22
N ASN A 221 -7.62 3.25 9.31
CA ASN A 221 -7.70 4.67 9.64
C ASN A 221 -9.08 5.20 9.22
N ALA A 222 -9.59 6.20 9.93
CA ALA A 222 -10.84 6.86 9.58
C ALA A 222 -10.58 8.32 9.21
N ARG A 223 -11.56 8.92 8.53
CA ARG A 223 -11.57 10.36 8.30
C ARG A 223 -11.95 11.04 9.59
N THR A 224 -11.19 12.05 9.99
CA THR A 224 -11.58 12.96 11.06
C THR A 224 -11.94 14.31 10.42
N CYS A 225 -13.19 14.43 10.01
CA CYS A 225 -13.81 15.69 9.61
C CYS A 225 -14.51 16.33 10.83
N LEU A 226 -13.93 17.39 11.38
CA LEU A 226 -14.63 18.24 12.34
C LEU A 226 -15.75 19.04 11.65
N GLY A 227 -16.91 18.41 11.44
CA GLY A 227 -18.13 19.04 10.93
C GLY A 227 -18.13 19.32 9.42
N THR A 228 -19.31 19.21 8.82
CA THR A 228 -19.66 19.90 7.58
C THR A 228 -20.34 21.21 7.98
N ASN A 229 -19.98 22.33 7.35
CA ASN A 229 -20.84 23.51 7.40
C ASN A 229 -22.02 23.34 6.44
N GLU A 230 -23.02 24.23 6.51
CA GLU A 230 -24.19 24.26 5.61
C GLU A 230 -23.84 24.36 4.12
N TYR A 231 -22.57 24.61 3.79
CA TYR A 231 -22.01 24.64 2.43
C TYR A 231 -21.33 23.33 2.00
N GLY A 232 -21.44 22.27 2.80
CA GLY A 232 -21.29 20.88 2.37
C GLY A 232 -19.87 20.38 2.12
N ASN A 233 -18.79 21.15 2.36
CA ASN A 233 -17.41 20.61 2.20
C ASN A 233 -16.29 21.30 3.00
N GLN A 234 -16.52 22.43 3.68
CA GLN A 234 -15.45 23.13 4.39
C GLN A 234 -15.26 22.55 5.80
N CYS A 235 -14.43 21.51 5.90
CA CYS A 235 -13.86 21.10 7.18
C CYS A 235 -13.10 22.30 7.78
N ALA A 236 -13.04 22.39 9.12
CA ALA A 236 -12.26 23.41 9.84
C ALA A 236 -10.82 23.59 9.26
N TRP A 237 -10.25 22.55 8.66
CA TRP A 237 -9.00 22.58 7.91
C TRP A 237 -8.91 23.57 6.73
N GLU A 238 -9.97 23.76 5.95
CA GLU A 238 -9.94 24.72 4.84
C GLU A 238 -9.89 26.17 5.36
N CYS A 239 -10.62 26.47 6.45
CA CYS A 239 -10.52 27.74 7.18
C CYS A 239 -9.06 28.03 7.58
N LEU A 240 -8.34 27.03 8.09
CA LEU A 240 -6.93 27.16 8.48
C LEU A 240 -5.98 27.37 7.33
N ARG A 241 -6.22 26.67 6.22
CA ARG A 241 -5.36 26.78 5.04
C ARG A 241 -5.43 28.19 4.45
N GLU A 242 -6.62 28.77 4.43
CA GLU A 242 -6.86 30.10 3.89
C GLU A 242 -6.34 31.23 4.79
N HIS A 243 -6.26 31.00 6.11
CA HIS A 243 -5.92 32.04 7.07
C HIS A 243 -4.56 31.83 7.77
N LYS A 244 -3.57 31.30 7.06
CA LYS A 244 -2.19 31.17 7.56
C LYS A 244 -1.57 32.54 7.86
N GLY A 245 -1.72 33.04 9.09
CA GLY A 245 -1.00 34.24 9.53
C GLY A 245 -1.78 35.09 10.54
N SER A 246 -1.74 34.68 11.81
CA SER A 246 -2.10 35.47 13.00
C SER A 246 -3.56 35.98 13.13
N ARG A 247 -4.17 35.66 14.28
CA ARG A 247 -5.46 36.17 14.82
C ARG A 247 -6.79 35.52 14.41
N THR A 248 -6.82 34.55 13.50
CA THR A 248 -8.10 33.93 13.06
C THR A 248 -8.38 32.52 13.61
N ALA A 249 -7.47 31.91 14.38
CA ALA A 249 -7.76 30.64 15.05
C ALA A 249 -9.03 30.72 15.93
N TRP A 250 -9.27 31.89 16.54
CA TRP A 250 -10.49 32.18 17.29
C TRP A 250 -11.74 32.30 16.39
N GLN A 251 -11.60 32.85 15.17
CA GLN A 251 -12.69 32.91 14.19
C GLN A 251 -13.05 31.51 13.66
N CYS A 252 -12.06 30.64 13.44
CA CYS A 252 -12.33 29.23 13.12
C CYS A 252 -12.84 28.43 14.34
N GLN A 253 -12.46 28.80 15.58
CA GLN A 253 -13.01 28.20 16.82
C GLN A 253 -14.50 28.53 17.02
N ASN A 254 -14.96 29.73 16.67
CA ASN A 254 -16.38 30.06 16.75
C ASN A 254 -17.22 29.38 15.66
N LEU A 255 -16.60 28.83 14.61
CA LEU A 255 -17.24 27.93 13.64
C LEU A 255 -17.37 26.50 14.16
N THR A 256 -16.63 26.15 15.23
CA THR A 256 -16.88 24.90 15.97
C THR A 256 -18.03 25.14 16.96
N ALA A 257 -19.27 25.15 16.44
CA ALA A 257 -20.42 24.74 17.23
C ALA A 257 -20.09 23.43 17.99
N PRO A 258 -20.72 23.12 19.14
CA PRO A 258 -20.43 21.89 19.89
C PRO A 258 -20.38 20.73 18.91
N TYR A 259 -19.21 20.11 18.80
CA TYR A 259 -18.95 19.04 17.85
C TYR A 259 -19.95 17.91 18.12
N THR A 260 -21.02 17.88 17.35
CA THR A 260 -21.79 16.67 17.09
C THR A 260 -21.01 15.99 15.98
N ALA A 261 -20.41 14.83 16.27
CA ALA A 261 -19.86 14.00 15.21
C ALA A 261 -20.96 13.85 14.15
N PRO A 262 -20.74 14.31 12.91
CA PRO A 262 -21.75 14.13 11.88
C PRO A 262 -22.06 12.63 11.79
N ALA A 263 -23.33 12.29 11.54
CA ALA A 263 -23.75 10.90 11.33
C ALA A 263 -22.84 10.16 10.31
N ASP A 264 -22.27 10.91 9.36
CA ASP A 264 -21.37 10.43 8.31
C ASP A 264 -19.98 9.97 8.83
N GLU A 265 -19.47 10.49 9.96
CA GLU A 265 -18.19 10.04 10.53
C GLU A 265 -18.32 8.70 11.25
N GLU A 266 -19.36 8.57 12.08
CA GLU A 266 -19.69 7.30 12.73
C GLU A 266 -20.03 6.24 11.67
N PHE A 267 -20.78 6.62 10.64
CA PHE A 267 -21.04 5.77 9.48
C PHE A 267 -19.76 5.28 8.80
N ASN A 268 -18.76 6.13 8.58
CA ASN A 268 -17.52 5.71 7.93
C ASN A 268 -16.69 4.73 8.77
N ASN A 269 -16.57 4.98 10.08
CA ASN A 269 -15.82 4.06 10.96
C ASN A 269 -16.56 2.73 11.14
N ASP A 270 -17.88 2.77 11.35
CA ASP A 270 -18.69 1.57 11.51
C ASP A 270 -18.76 0.78 10.20
N LEU A 271 -18.76 1.45 9.05
CA LEU A 271 -18.63 0.81 7.75
C LEU A 271 -17.28 0.10 7.62
N VAL A 272 -16.16 0.78 7.90
CA VAL A 272 -14.82 0.18 7.80
C VAL A 272 -14.70 -1.01 8.77
N LYS A 273 -15.15 -0.87 10.01
CA LYS A 273 -15.19 -1.99 10.97
C LYS A 273 -16.07 -3.13 10.48
N GLY A 274 -17.29 -2.82 10.05
CA GLY A 274 -18.26 -3.79 9.57
C GLY A 274 -17.75 -4.58 8.36
N LEU A 275 -16.93 -3.96 7.51
CA LEU A 275 -16.33 -4.61 6.35
C LEU A 275 -15.11 -5.47 6.70
N PHE A 276 -14.19 -4.98 7.54
CA PHE A 276 -12.88 -5.63 7.73
C PHE A 276 -12.74 -6.44 9.01
N GLN A 277 -13.52 -6.16 10.06
CA GLN A 277 -13.49 -6.95 11.29
C GLN A 277 -13.93 -8.42 11.05
N PRO A 278 -14.94 -8.71 10.21
CA PRO A 278 -15.27 -10.10 9.85
C PRO A 278 -14.09 -10.83 9.21
N VAL A 279 -13.39 -10.18 8.27
CA VAL A 279 -12.18 -10.74 7.64
C VAL A 279 -11.11 -11.02 8.69
N ALA A 280 -10.85 -10.05 9.58
CA ALA A 280 -9.83 -10.19 10.61
C ALA A 280 -10.10 -11.36 11.56
N LYS A 281 -11.35 -11.51 12.00
CA LYS A 281 -11.78 -12.60 12.88
C LYS A 281 -11.74 -13.95 12.18
N TYR A 282 -12.25 -14.02 10.94
CA TYR A 282 -12.32 -15.27 10.19
C TYR A 282 -10.94 -15.87 9.93
N TYR A 283 -9.95 -15.04 9.60
CA TYR A 283 -8.57 -15.48 9.33
C TYR A 283 -7.66 -15.47 10.56
N ASP A 284 -8.17 -15.05 11.72
CA ASP A 284 -7.39 -14.85 12.95
C ASP A 284 -6.14 -13.98 12.71
N ILE A 285 -6.33 -12.79 12.13
CA ILE A 285 -5.27 -11.80 11.85
C ILE A 285 -5.49 -10.51 12.65
N GLY A 286 -4.42 -9.74 12.86
CA GLY A 286 -4.49 -8.50 13.61
C GLY A 286 -5.40 -7.46 12.95
N HIS A 287 -6.08 -6.67 13.76
CA HIS A 287 -6.85 -5.52 13.29
C HIS A 287 -6.64 -4.33 14.22
N VAL A 288 -5.92 -3.33 13.73
CA VAL A 288 -5.58 -2.09 14.44
C VAL A 288 -6.43 -0.96 13.85
N ASN A 289 -7.38 -0.45 14.62
CA ASN A 289 -8.24 0.67 14.28
C ASN A 289 -7.77 1.94 14.99
N TYR A 290 -7.23 2.86 14.21
CA TYR A 290 -6.76 4.16 14.66
C TYR A 290 -7.90 5.04 15.19
N TYR A 291 -9.08 5.00 14.58
CA TYR A 291 -10.18 5.86 14.98
C TYR A 291 -10.69 5.57 16.40
N ASP A 292 -10.75 4.31 16.79
CA ASP A 292 -11.19 3.95 18.15
C ASP A 292 -10.20 4.38 19.23
N MET A 293 -8.92 4.51 18.86
CA MET A 293 -7.89 5.07 19.75
C MET A 293 -7.98 6.60 19.80
N ILE A 294 -8.31 7.29 18.69
CA ILE A 294 -8.32 8.76 18.63
C ILE A 294 -9.63 9.37 19.13
N LYS A 295 -10.78 8.69 18.93
CA LYS A 295 -12.12 9.17 19.28
C LYS A 295 -12.20 9.61 20.74
N PRO A 296 -11.71 8.85 21.75
CA PRO A 296 -11.77 9.29 23.14
C PRO A 296 -10.93 10.55 23.40
N ILE A 297 -9.77 10.71 22.75
CA ILE A 297 -8.97 11.95 22.84
C ILE A 297 -9.76 13.10 22.25
N MET A 298 -10.31 12.92 21.05
CA MET A 298 -11.13 13.91 20.38
C MET A 298 -12.40 14.26 21.15
N LEU A 299 -12.92 13.40 22.02
CA LEU A 299 -14.09 13.71 22.84
C LEU A 299 -13.74 14.27 24.22
N SER A 300 -12.47 14.18 24.63
CA SER A 300 -12.00 14.67 25.92
C SER A 300 -11.73 16.19 25.93
N ASP A 301 -11.74 16.78 27.13
CA ASP A 301 -11.17 18.12 27.34
C ASP A 301 -9.64 18.04 27.39
N LEU A 302 -9.04 18.06 26.19
CA LEU A 302 -7.59 18.05 26.00
C LEU A 302 -6.88 19.21 26.71
N ASN A 303 -7.57 20.34 26.86
CA ASN A 303 -6.97 21.52 27.48
C ASN A 303 -6.84 21.32 28.99
N GLU A 304 -7.88 20.81 29.63
CA GLU A 304 -7.84 20.48 31.06
C GLU A 304 -6.81 19.38 31.36
N LYS A 305 -6.79 18.30 30.58
CA LYS A 305 -5.96 17.13 30.88
C LYS A 305 -4.50 17.28 30.46
N HIS A 306 -4.23 17.97 29.35
CA HIS A 306 -2.91 18.00 28.72
C HIS A 306 -2.38 19.41 28.43
N GLY A 307 -3.13 20.46 28.80
CA GLY A 307 -2.75 21.85 28.48
C GLY A 307 -2.68 22.12 26.98
N MET A 308 -3.37 21.31 26.17
CA MET A 308 -3.34 21.38 24.71
C MET A 308 -4.74 21.68 24.19
N ALA A 309 -4.86 22.73 23.38
CA ALA A 309 -6.12 22.98 22.70
C ALA A 309 -6.42 21.83 21.72
N LYS A 310 -7.66 21.38 21.67
CA LYS A 310 -8.14 20.34 20.72
C LYS A 310 -7.72 20.63 19.28
N PHE A 311 -7.76 21.91 18.93
CA PHE A 311 -7.33 22.42 17.64
C PHE A 311 -5.83 22.18 17.37
N GLU A 312 -4.98 22.53 18.34
CA GLU A 312 -3.53 22.31 18.25
C GLU A 312 -3.23 20.82 18.13
N PHE A 313 -3.91 19.98 18.91
CA PHE A 313 -3.80 18.54 18.82
C PHE A 313 -4.06 18.04 17.40
N LEU A 314 -5.19 18.40 16.78
CA LEU A 314 -5.53 17.94 15.44
C LEU A 314 -4.57 18.44 14.38
N TYR A 315 -4.08 19.67 14.49
CA TYR A 315 -3.06 20.20 13.57
C TYR A 315 -1.73 19.43 13.67
N ARG A 316 -1.32 19.06 14.88
CA ARG A 316 -0.13 18.24 15.11
C ARG A 316 -0.33 16.78 14.76
N PHE A 317 -1.57 16.31 14.80
CA PHE A 317 -1.90 14.92 14.51
C PHE A 317 -2.08 14.66 13.02
N TYR A 318 -2.68 15.58 12.29
CA TYR A 318 -3.11 15.41 10.91
C TYR A 318 -2.49 16.49 10.01
N THR A 319 -2.02 16.14 8.80
CA THR A 319 -1.72 17.13 7.73
C THR A 319 -2.98 17.57 6.99
N ASP A 320 -3.96 16.67 6.94
CA ASP A 320 -5.32 16.85 6.45
C ASP A 320 -6.23 15.83 7.17
N TRP A 321 -7.52 15.78 6.87
CA TRP A 321 -8.49 14.92 7.58
C TRP A 321 -8.27 13.40 7.45
N VAL A 322 -7.26 12.92 6.70
CA VAL A 322 -6.93 11.50 6.54
C VAL A 322 -5.50 11.19 6.99
N HIS A 323 -4.57 12.08 6.69
CA HIS A 323 -3.15 11.76 6.72
C HIS A 323 -2.45 12.31 7.95
N PHE A 324 -1.65 11.50 8.64
CA PHE A 324 -0.90 11.97 9.81
C PHE A 324 0.04 13.13 9.51
N ASN A 325 0.26 14.01 10.47
CA ASN A 325 1.28 15.04 10.33
C ASN A 325 2.69 14.45 10.50
N LYS A 326 3.63 14.90 9.66
CA LYS A 326 4.99 14.38 9.55
C LYS A 326 6.05 15.47 9.76
N PRO A 327 7.11 15.20 10.54
CA PRO A 327 7.26 14.15 11.56
C PRO A 327 6.71 14.65 12.91
N ASP A 328 5.39 14.58 13.12
CA ASP A 328 4.78 15.10 14.36
C ASP A 328 3.90 14.03 15.02
N LEU A 329 3.01 14.46 15.90
CA LEU A 329 2.22 13.65 16.83
C LEU A 329 1.49 12.47 16.18
N GLY A 330 0.88 12.66 15.00
CA GLY A 330 0.15 11.58 14.33
C GLY A 330 1.04 10.43 13.87
N THR A 331 2.26 10.75 13.43
CA THR A 331 3.23 9.72 13.02
C THR A 331 3.67 8.88 14.22
N VAL A 332 3.97 9.53 15.36
CA VAL A 332 4.34 8.83 16.60
C VAL A 332 3.18 7.96 17.08
N TRP A 333 1.97 8.51 17.07
CA TRP A 333 0.77 7.78 17.46
C TRP A 333 0.51 6.55 16.59
N GLY A 334 0.61 6.69 15.26
CA GLY A 334 0.43 5.58 14.33
C GLY A 334 1.42 4.45 14.59
N ALA A 335 2.66 4.81 14.94
CA ALA A 335 3.70 3.84 15.26
C ALA A 335 3.45 3.16 16.61
N ASP A 336 3.08 3.94 17.64
CA ASP A 336 2.73 3.43 18.97
C ASP A 336 1.53 2.48 18.94
N ALA A 337 0.52 2.76 18.13
CA ALA A 337 -0.65 1.90 17.96
C ALA A 337 -0.26 0.50 17.42
N VAL A 338 0.59 0.46 16.39
CA VAL A 338 1.09 -0.81 15.83
C VAL A 338 2.03 -1.51 16.80
N LEU A 339 2.92 -0.78 17.48
CA LEU A 339 3.82 -1.36 18.48
C LEU A 339 3.05 -1.91 19.69
N ASN A 340 2.01 -1.22 20.16
CA ASN A 340 1.17 -1.73 21.24
C ASN A 340 0.51 -3.06 20.83
N TRP A 341 0.03 -3.18 19.59
CA TRP A 341 -0.46 -4.46 19.07
C TRP A 341 0.61 -5.57 19.09
N LEU A 342 1.85 -5.27 18.66
CA LEU A 342 2.96 -6.23 18.72
C LEU A 342 3.31 -6.62 20.17
N VAL A 343 3.33 -5.65 21.09
CA VAL A 343 3.58 -5.89 22.52
C VAL A 343 2.49 -6.77 23.12
N ARG A 344 1.21 -6.49 22.84
CA ARG A 344 0.10 -7.31 23.32
C ARG A 344 0.17 -8.75 22.81
N GLY A 345 0.60 -8.96 21.57
CA GLY A 345 0.87 -10.30 21.03
C GLY A 345 2.01 -11.01 21.76
N GLN A 346 3.07 -10.28 22.10
CA GLN A 346 4.21 -10.81 22.86
C GLN A 346 3.82 -11.17 24.31
N GLU A 347 3.04 -10.32 24.99
CA GLU A 347 2.53 -10.61 26.34
C GLU A 347 1.61 -11.82 26.35
N ALA A 348 0.70 -11.92 25.37
CA ALA A 348 -0.17 -13.07 25.23
C ALA A 348 0.62 -14.37 25.02
N LEU A 349 1.73 -14.33 24.27
CA LEU A 349 2.64 -15.46 24.15
C LEU A 349 3.38 -15.80 25.45
N ALA A 350 3.80 -14.78 26.19
CA ALA A 350 4.53 -14.97 27.44
C ALA A 350 3.65 -15.51 28.57
N ALA A 351 2.34 -15.30 28.48
CA ALA A 351 1.35 -15.88 29.39
C ALA A 351 1.08 -17.38 29.17
N LEU A 352 1.56 -17.96 28.06
CA LEU A 352 1.44 -19.40 27.78
C LEU A 352 2.56 -20.19 28.46
N SER A 353 2.23 -21.39 28.94
CA SER A 353 3.24 -22.39 29.32
C SER A 353 4.11 -22.80 28.11
N PRO A 354 5.33 -23.31 28.32
CA PRO A 354 6.17 -23.84 27.24
C PRO A 354 5.44 -24.87 26.37
N GLU A 355 4.64 -25.75 26.97
CA GLU A 355 3.87 -26.79 26.28
C GLU A 355 2.78 -26.17 25.39
N GLN A 356 2.00 -25.22 25.92
CA GLN A 356 1.00 -24.48 25.13
C GLN A 356 1.65 -23.73 23.98
N ARG A 357 2.77 -23.05 24.24
CA ARG A 357 3.50 -22.30 23.20
C ARG A 357 4.06 -23.23 22.13
N ALA A 358 4.56 -24.41 22.49
CA ALA A 358 5.02 -25.42 21.54
C ALA A 358 3.89 -26.01 20.69
N ALA A 359 2.69 -26.12 21.25
CA ALA A 359 1.50 -26.62 20.57
C ALA A 359 0.83 -25.61 19.62
N LEU A 360 1.24 -24.34 19.63
CA LEU A 360 0.69 -23.31 18.74
C LEU A 360 0.94 -23.67 17.27
N SER A 361 -0.13 -23.81 16.52
CA SER A 361 -0.13 -23.95 15.06
C SER A 361 -1.16 -23.01 14.45
N TYR A 362 -0.96 -22.63 13.19
CA TYR A 362 -1.92 -21.87 12.41
C TYR A 362 -2.38 -22.73 11.24
N THR A 363 -3.70 -22.81 11.04
CA THR A 363 -4.31 -23.49 9.91
C THR A 363 -5.18 -22.49 9.18
N LEU A 364 -4.85 -22.23 7.91
CA LEU A 364 -5.67 -21.39 7.05
C LEU A 364 -7.05 -22.05 6.86
N PRO A 365 -8.18 -21.32 7.05
CA PRO A 365 -9.50 -21.84 6.73
C PRO A 365 -9.58 -22.34 5.28
N SER A 366 -10.07 -23.57 5.11
CA SER A 366 -10.15 -24.22 3.79
C SER A 366 -11.12 -23.50 2.85
N THR A 367 -12.15 -22.86 3.40
CA THR A 367 -13.08 -22.00 2.66
C THR A 367 -12.69 -20.53 2.78
N ALA A 368 -13.09 -19.73 1.81
CA ALA A 368 -13.14 -18.30 1.95
C ALA A 368 -14.44 -17.88 2.66
N MET A 369 -14.39 -16.76 3.37
CA MET A 369 -15.52 -16.06 3.96
C MET A 369 -16.48 -15.57 2.85
N ASP A 370 -15.96 -14.92 1.81
CA ASP A 370 -16.68 -14.68 0.57
C ASP A 370 -16.25 -15.72 -0.49
N ALA A 371 -17.22 -16.46 -1.04
CA ALA A 371 -16.95 -17.49 -2.05
C ALA A 371 -16.15 -16.97 -3.26
N SER A 372 -16.31 -15.69 -3.63
CA SER A 372 -15.55 -15.06 -4.72
C SER A 372 -14.06 -14.88 -4.38
N ALA A 373 -13.66 -14.88 -3.11
CA ALA A 373 -12.26 -14.83 -2.73
C ALA A 373 -11.52 -16.19 -2.89
N ASN A 374 -12.24 -17.28 -3.19
CA ASN A 374 -11.62 -18.55 -3.61
C ASN A 374 -11.18 -18.53 -5.09
N GLU A 375 -11.54 -17.50 -5.85
CA GLU A 375 -11.14 -17.41 -7.25
C GLU A 375 -9.62 -17.22 -7.36
N HIS A 376 -8.94 -18.27 -7.79
CA HIS A 376 -7.52 -18.21 -8.12
C HIS A 376 -7.36 -17.66 -9.53
N TYR A 377 -6.57 -16.60 -9.65
CA TYR A 377 -6.27 -16.00 -10.94
C TYR A 377 -4.82 -16.23 -11.30
N VAL A 378 -4.55 -16.65 -12.53
CA VAL A 378 -3.22 -16.50 -13.12
C VAL A 378 -3.22 -15.17 -13.84
N THR A 379 -2.37 -14.24 -13.40
CA THR A 379 -2.35 -12.87 -13.91
C THR A 379 -1.06 -12.62 -14.69
N ARG A 380 -1.21 -12.07 -15.88
CA ARG A 380 -0.14 -11.47 -16.67
C ARG A 380 -0.23 -9.96 -16.58
N CYS A 381 0.92 -9.37 -16.34
CA CYS A 381 1.04 -7.99 -15.99
C CYS A 381 1.75 -7.21 -17.10
N TYR A 382 1.02 -6.25 -17.69
CA TYR A 382 1.53 -5.39 -18.75
C TYR A 382 1.62 -3.96 -18.21
N GLY A 383 2.83 -3.52 -17.94
CA GLY A 383 3.08 -2.15 -17.50
C GLY A 383 4.45 -1.69 -17.96
N LEU A 384 4.62 -0.37 -18.12
CA LEU A 384 5.93 0.26 -18.19
C LEU A 384 6.64 -0.01 -16.85
N THR A 385 7.44 -1.07 -16.81
CA THR A 385 8.14 -1.42 -15.58
C THR A 385 9.36 -0.52 -15.43
N LEU A 386 9.47 0.05 -14.23
CA LEU A 386 10.69 0.69 -13.77
C LEU A 386 11.91 -0.25 -13.90
N LYS A 387 11.70 -1.58 -13.84
CA LYS A 387 12.76 -2.58 -14.02
C LYS A 387 13.47 -2.43 -15.37
N ALA A 388 12.73 -2.27 -16.48
CA ALA A 388 13.33 -2.02 -17.79
C ALA A 388 14.17 -0.74 -17.77
N ALA A 389 13.56 0.35 -17.31
CA ALA A 389 14.22 1.65 -17.19
C ALA A 389 15.48 1.59 -16.30
N VAL A 390 15.44 0.84 -15.20
CA VAL A 390 16.56 0.60 -14.28
C VAL A 390 17.66 -0.21 -14.95
N GLU A 391 17.32 -1.28 -15.69
CA GLU A 391 18.31 -2.07 -16.43
C GLU A 391 19.00 -1.22 -17.52
N TYR A 392 18.29 -0.30 -18.17
CA TYR A 392 18.90 0.66 -19.10
C TYR A 392 19.88 1.61 -18.40
N VAL A 393 19.52 2.12 -17.23
CA VAL A 393 20.45 2.95 -16.44
C VAL A 393 21.65 2.12 -15.96
N LYS A 394 21.45 0.88 -15.49
CA LYS A 394 22.55 -0.03 -15.10
C LYS A 394 23.49 -0.34 -16.25
N LYS A 395 22.96 -0.50 -17.47
CA LYS A 395 23.73 -0.72 -18.70
C LYS A 395 24.38 0.55 -19.24
N GLY A 396 24.18 1.70 -18.61
CA GLY A 396 24.72 2.99 -19.06
C GLY A 396 24.09 3.52 -20.36
N VAL A 397 22.95 2.96 -20.79
CA VAL A 397 22.25 3.37 -22.02
C VAL A 397 21.66 4.77 -21.86
N VAL A 398 21.27 5.13 -20.64
CA VAL A 398 20.87 6.48 -20.26
C VAL A 398 21.46 6.81 -18.90
N ALA A 399 21.86 8.07 -18.71
CA ALA A 399 22.54 8.52 -17.48
C ALA A 399 21.63 8.46 -16.24
N SER A 400 20.31 8.50 -16.42
CA SER A 400 19.33 8.56 -15.34
C SER A 400 17.94 8.13 -15.81
N LEU A 401 17.06 7.77 -14.87
CA LEU A 401 15.71 7.26 -15.15
C LEU A 401 14.79 8.30 -15.83
N ASP A 402 15.00 9.59 -15.54
CA ASP A 402 14.23 10.70 -16.10
C ASP A 402 14.61 11.03 -17.55
N LYS A 403 15.79 10.60 -18.00
CA LYS A 403 16.26 10.72 -19.39
C LYS A 403 15.89 9.53 -20.25
N VAL A 404 15.22 8.53 -19.68
CA VAL A 404 14.64 7.42 -20.45
C VAL A 404 13.52 7.99 -21.32
N THR A 405 13.78 8.06 -22.62
CA THR A 405 12.78 8.42 -23.65
C THR A 405 12.46 7.19 -24.49
N MET A 406 11.36 7.24 -25.24
CA MET A 406 11.02 6.19 -26.22
C MET A 406 12.14 5.99 -27.25
N ASP A 407 12.84 7.05 -27.64
CA ASP A 407 13.94 6.95 -28.61
C ASP A 407 15.15 6.20 -28.05
N HIS A 408 15.44 6.29 -26.75
CA HIS A 408 16.50 5.49 -26.13
C HIS A 408 16.17 3.99 -26.14
N PHE A 409 14.89 3.62 -26.03
CA PHE A 409 14.46 2.23 -26.22
C PHE A 409 14.69 1.77 -27.66
N HIS A 410 14.41 2.64 -28.65
CA HIS A 410 14.61 2.31 -30.07
C HIS A 410 16.08 2.33 -30.52
N GLN A 411 16.91 3.21 -29.97
CA GLN A 411 18.31 3.41 -30.39
C GLN A 411 19.29 2.40 -29.80
N ALA A 412 19.02 1.86 -28.60
CA ALA A 412 19.95 0.97 -27.92
C ALA A 412 20.10 -0.40 -28.61
N ASN A 413 19.12 -0.84 -29.41
CA ASN A 413 19.13 -2.15 -30.06
C ASN A 413 18.43 -2.11 -31.45
N PRO A 414 19.07 -1.50 -32.47
CA PRO A 414 18.53 -1.46 -33.82
C PRO A 414 18.71 -2.84 -34.48
N GLY A 415 17.73 -3.73 -34.33
CA GLY A 415 17.71 -5.04 -35.00
C GLY A 415 17.35 -6.23 -34.12
N ASP A 416 17.26 -6.06 -32.80
CA ASP A 416 16.76 -7.09 -31.89
C ASP A 416 15.29 -6.82 -31.55
N ASP A 417 14.39 -7.67 -32.07
CA ASP A 417 12.99 -7.75 -31.64
C ASP A 417 12.93 -8.30 -30.19
N PHE A 418 13.22 -7.47 -29.19
CA PHE A 418 12.93 -7.80 -27.79
C PHE A 418 12.03 -6.77 -27.11
N GLU A 419 10.82 -7.26 -26.84
CA GLU A 419 10.11 -7.20 -25.56
C GLU A 419 10.20 -5.89 -24.78
N PHE A 420 9.12 -5.10 -24.84
CA PHE A 420 8.70 -4.33 -23.66
C PHE A 420 8.73 -5.28 -22.46
N ILE A 421 9.65 -5.06 -21.51
CA ILE A 421 9.87 -5.95 -20.35
C ILE A 421 8.63 -5.95 -19.46
N GLN A 422 7.79 -6.91 -19.83
CA GLN A 422 6.73 -7.58 -19.13
C GLN A 422 7.31 -8.11 -17.81
N MET A 423 6.59 -7.93 -16.71
CA MET A 423 6.65 -8.95 -15.67
C MET A 423 5.57 -9.96 -16.00
N SER A 424 5.94 -10.88 -16.88
CA SER A 424 5.33 -12.19 -16.88
C SER A 424 5.81 -12.87 -15.60
N VAL A 425 5.00 -12.90 -14.54
CA VAL A 425 5.18 -13.94 -13.51
C VAL A 425 4.52 -15.20 -14.05
N THR A 426 5.06 -15.74 -15.15
CA THR A 426 4.88 -17.15 -15.47
C THR A 426 5.93 -17.91 -14.68
N HIS A 427 5.56 -18.98 -13.99
CA HIS A 427 6.50 -19.89 -13.32
C HIS A 427 7.44 -20.62 -14.31
N ASN A 428 7.47 -20.21 -15.58
CA ASN A 428 8.29 -20.79 -16.63
C ASN A 428 8.98 -19.66 -17.42
N PRO A 429 10.30 -19.46 -17.25
CA PRO A 429 11.09 -18.46 -17.96
C PRO A 429 11.38 -18.82 -19.44
N ALA A 430 10.99 -20.01 -19.92
CA ALA A 430 11.29 -20.48 -21.28
C ALA A 430 10.26 -20.04 -22.36
N GLN A 431 9.24 -19.26 -22.00
CA GLN A 431 8.24 -18.72 -22.94
C GLN A 431 8.21 -17.19 -22.87
N ALA A 432 9.13 -16.58 -23.60
CA ALA A 432 9.05 -15.18 -24.03
C ALA A 432 7.76 -15.00 -24.85
N LEU A 433 6.82 -14.17 -24.37
CA LEU A 433 5.54 -13.93 -25.03
C LEU A 433 5.61 -12.57 -25.72
N PRO A 434 4.95 -12.38 -26.89
CA PRO A 434 5.01 -11.10 -27.58
C PRO A 434 4.46 -9.96 -26.70
N PRO A 435 5.14 -8.79 -26.70
CA PRO A 435 4.86 -7.66 -25.84
C PRO A 435 3.48 -7.02 -26.05
N PHE A 436 3.11 -6.17 -25.08
CA PHE A 436 2.15 -5.09 -25.32
C PHE A 436 2.78 -4.11 -26.31
N ASP A 437 2.19 -3.98 -27.50
CA ASP A 437 2.63 -3.02 -28.51
C ASP A 437 1.51 -2.05 -28.81
N VAL A 438 1.81 -0.75 -28.76
CA VAL A 438 0.92 0.27 -29.32
C VAL A 438 1.12 0.26 -30.83
N ILE A 439 0.15 -0.30 -31.55
CA ILE A 439 0.20 -0.45 -33.02
C ILE A 439 -0.39 0.77 -33.74
N GLN A 440 -1.27 1.52 -33.08
CA GLN A 440 -1.79 2.78 -33.57
C GLN A 440 -1.97 3.75 -32.41
N ASN A 441 -1.48 4.98 -32.58
CA ASN A 441 -1.72 6.07 -31.65
C ASN A 441 -2.11 7.33 -32.44
N LYS A 442 -3.37 7.76 -32.28
CA LYS A 442 -3.89 9.02 -32.80
C LYS A 442 -4.42 9.84 -31.62
N GLY A 443 -3.75 10.94 -31.29
CA GLY A 443 -4.21 11.88 -30.26
C GLY A 443 -3.89 11.50 -28.82
N TRP A 444 -3.14 10.42 -28.56
CA TRP A 444 -2.67 10.07 -27.22
C TRP A 444 -1.22 10.46 -27.00
N ARG A 445 -0.92 10.93 -25.80
CA ARG A 445 0.44 11.21 -25.32
C ARG A 445 0.78 10.32 -24.13
N LEU A 446 1.99 9.78 -24.13
CA LEU A 446 2.50 9.10 -22.95
C LEU A 446 2.83 10.16 -21.88
N GLN A 447 2.15 10.10 -20.75
CA GLN A 447 2.39 10.97 -19.61
C GLN A 447 3.11 10.17 -18.52
N MET A 448 4.40 10.44 -18.32
CA MET A 448 5.16 9.86 -17.21
C MET A 448 4.90 10.62 -15.91
N TYR A 449 4.86 11.95 -15.98
CA TYR A 449 4.75 12.82 -14.80
C TYR A 449 3.48 13.67 -14.83
N TYR A 450 2.95 13.94 -13.64
CA TYR A 450 1.84 14.84 -13.42
C TYR A 450 2.23 15.92 -12.41
N MET A 451 2.15 17.19 -12.78
CA MET A 451 2.36 18.27 -11.82
C MET A 451 1.17 18.38 -10.88
N THR A 452 1.43 18.26 -9.57
CA THR A 452 0.43 18.55 -8.55
C THR A 452 0.17 20.04 -8.45
N ALA A 453 -0.94 20.43 -7.82
CA ALA A 453 -1.22 21.83 -7.49
C ALA A 453 -0.12 22.52 -6.66
N ARG A 454 0.77 21.74 -6.02
CA ARG A 454 1.93 22.24 -5.26
C ARG A 454 3.22 22.25 -6.09
N GLY A 455 3.15 22.07 -7.41
CA GLY A 455 4.32 22.04 -8.29
C GLY A 455 5.17 20.76 -8.23
N ALA A 456 4.83 19.78 -7.38
CA ALA A 456 5.56 18.51 -7.33
C ALA A 456 5.17 17.58 -8.49
N HIS A 457 6.16 16.97 -9.16
CA HIS A 457 5.95 16.04 -10.26
C HIS A 457 5.65 14.61 -9.79
N LYS A 458 4.37 14.21 -9.74
CA LYS A 458 3.99 12.83 -9.43
C LYS A 458 4.23 11.90 -10.63
N LEU A 459 5.12 10.91 -10.47
CA LEU A 459 5.26 9.81 -11.43
C LEU A 459 3.94 9.02 -11.47
N LYS A 460 3.23 9.18 -12.57
CA LYS A 460 1.93 8.56 -12.84
C LYS A 460 1.91 8.14 -14.32
N PRO A 461 2.70 7.12 -14.71
CA PRO A 461 2.78 6.69 -16.09
C PRO A 461 1.40 6.31 -16.62
N GLY A 462 1.17 6.60 -17.90
CA GLY A 462 -0.06 6.23 -18.58
C GLY A 462 -0.25 7.02 -19.88
N TRP A 463 -1.17 6.54 -20.72
CA TRP A 463 -1.59 7.23 -21.92
C TRP A 463 -2.70 8.23 -21.57
N LEU A 464 -2.51 9.48 -21.95
CA LEU A 464 -3.44 10.58 -21.71
C LEU A 464 -3.86 11.18 -23.06
N THR A 465 -5.12 11.53 -23.18
CA THR A 465 -5.64 12.40 -24.24
C THR A 465 -6.69 13.35 -23.64
N ASP A 466 -6.96 14.42 -24.35
CA ASP A 466 -8.01 15.42 -24.13
C ASP A 466 -8.83 15.70 -25.39
N GLU A 467 -8.64 14.90 -26.45
CA GLU A 467 -9.29 15.08 -27.76
C GLU A 467 -10.29 13.95 -28.05
N ALA A 468 -11.49 14.32 -28.46
CA ALA A 468 -12.49 13.37 -28.96
C ALA A 468 -12.03 12.74 -30.30
N GLY A 469 -12.35 11.47 -30.51
CA GLY A 469 -11.91 10.69 -31.67
C GLY A 469 -10.46 10.23 -31.61
N SER A 470 -9.78 10.42 -30.47
CA SER A 470 -8.45 9.86 -30.23
C SER A 470 -8.53 8.33 -30.15
N ILE A 471 -7.61 7.65 -30.80
CA ILE A 471 -7.56 6.18 -30.93
C ILE A 471 -6.23 5.67 -30.41
N LEU A 472 -6.28 4.68 -29.53
CA LEU A 472 -5.13 3.89 -29.10
C LEU A 472 -5.43 2.41 -29.39
N ASP A 473 -4.76 1.85 -30.38
CA ASP A 473 -4.82 0.41 -30.65
C ASP A 473 -3.57 -0.26 -30.11
N PHE A 474 -3.76 -1.38 -29.42
CA PHE A 474 -2.65 -2.11 -28.84
C PHE A 474 -2.86 -3.62 -28.85
N THR A 475 -1.76 -4.35 -28.93
CA THR A 475 -1.73 -5.81 -28.84
C THR A 475 -1.60 -6.24 -27.38
N ILE A 476 -2.26 -7.35 -27.03
CA ILE A 476 -2.05 -8.07 -25.78
C ILE A 476 -2.01 -9.57 -26.06
N ASN A 477 -1.21 -10.30 -25.29
CA ASN A 477 -1.31 -11.75 -25.26
C ASN A 477 -2.38 -12.18 -24.25
N SER A 478 -3.55 -12.54 -24.76
CA SER A 478 -4.67 -13.08 -24.01
C SER A 478 -4.72 -14.60 -23.95
N SER A 479 -3.77 -15.32 -24.55
CA SER A 479 -3.72 -16.79 -24.50
C SER A 479 -3.27 -17.29 -23.12
N PHE A 480 -3.99 -18.22 -22.50
CA PHE A 480 -3.62 -18.81 -21.21
C PHE A 480 -3.52 -20.34 -21.35
N ASN A 481 -2.73 -20.77 -22.33
CA ASN A 481 -2.48 -22.18 -22.63
C ASN A 481 -2.05 -22.93 -21.36
N GLY A 482 -2.79 -23.99 -21.01
CA GLY A 482 -2.56 -24.81 -19.81
C GLY A 482 -3.16 -24.28 -18.51
N VAL A 483 -3.76 -23.09 -18.50
CA VAL A 483 -4.52 -22.55 -17.36
C VAL A 483 -6.02 -22.61 -17.63
N THR A 484 -6.43 -22.26 -18.85
CA THR A 484 -7.82 -22.27 -19.31
C THR A 484 -7.97 -23.16 -20.54
N ALA A 485 -9.17 -23.71 -20.75
CA ALA A 485 -9.44 -24.50 -21.94
C ALA A 485 -9.41 -23.61 -23.20
N PRO A 486 -9.02 -24.14 -24.38
CA PRO A 486 -9.14 -23.42 -25.64
C PRO A 486 -10.56 -22.89 -25.84
N GLY A 487 -10.69 -21.63 -26.26
CA GLY A 487 -11.99 -20.97 -26.48
C GLY A 487 -12.63 -20.35 -25.23
N GLU A 488 -12.12 -20.60 -24.02
CA GLU A 488 -12.58 -19.87 -22.83
C GLU A 488 -12.17 -18.39 -22.91
N GLN A 489 -13.02 -17.52 -22.38
CA GLN A 489 -12.69 -16.10 -22.25
C GLN A 489 -11.78 -15.85 -21.05
N VAL A 490 -10.90 -14.86 -21.19
CA VAL A 490 -10.08 -14.35 -20.10
C VAL A 490 -10.47 -12.90 -19.80
N GLU A 491 -10.12 -12.42 -18.62
CA GLU A 491 -10.40 -11.04 -18.23
C GLU A 491 -9.22 -10.13 -18.55
N THR A 492 -9.49 -9.05 -19.25
CA THR A 492 -8.57 -7.93 -19.41
C THR A 492 -9.01 -6.80 -18.49
N LEU A 493 -8.07 -6.19 -17.77
CA LEU A 493 -8.32 -5.17 -16.77
C LEU A 493 -7.60 -3.91 -17.20
N TYR A 494 -8.35 -2.84 -17.44
CA TYR A 494 -7.81 -1.54 -17.80
C TYR A 494 -8.01 -0.60 -16.64
N THR A 495 -6.92 -0.03 -16.16
CA THR A 495 -6.99 0.92 -15.07
C THR A 495 -6.99 2.32 -15.63
N TYR A 496 -7.95 3.13 -15.22
CA TYR A 496 -8.13 4.48 -15.74
C TYR A 496 -8.38 5.46 -14.59
N THR A 497 -8.17 6.74 -14.84
CA THR A 497 -8.49 7.77 -13.84
C THR A 497 -9.92 8.25 -14.05
N LYS A 498 -10.73 8.25 -12.98
CA LYS A 498 -11.98 9.00 -12.92
C LYS A 498 -11.79 10.32 -12.19
N SER A 499 -12.40 11.40 -12.66
CA SER A 499 -12.37 12.68 -11.96
C SER A 499 -13.50 13.63 -12.42
N TYR A 500 -13.56 14.82 -11.85
CA TYR A 500 -14.77 15.67 -11.85
C TYR A 500 -14.80 16.73 -12.95
N ASP A 501 -13.70 17.05 -13.63
CA ASP A 501 -13.69 18.16 -14.61
C ASP A 501 -13.03 17.81 -15.94
N GLY A 502 -13.81 17.96 -17.02
CA GLY A 502 -13.40 17.77 -18.40
C GLY A 502 -13.07 16.33 -18.80
N TRP A 503 -13.58 15.32 -18.09
CA TRP A 503 -13.31 13.90 -18.38
C TRP A 503 -14.33 13.28 -19.35
N GLY A 504 -13.82 12.55 -20.32
CA GLY A 504 -14.60 11.97 -21.42
C GLY A 504 -15.05 10.53 -21.19
N ILE A 505 -15.71 9.99 -22.22
CA ILE A 505 -16.08 8.58 -22.32
C ILE A 505 -15.15 7.91 -23.33
N ALA A 506 -14.57 6.77 -22.98
CA ALA A 506 -13.81 5.94 -23.92
C ALA A 506 -14.51 4.60 -24.17
N GLN A 507 -14.55 4.17 -25.43
CA GLN A 507 -15.01 2.84 -25.81
C GLN A 507 -13.81 1.90 -25.96
N PHE A 508 -13.92 0.72 -25.37
CA PHE A 508 -12.99 -0.38 -25.55
C PHE A 508 -13.63 -1.44 -26.46
N SER A 509 -12.91 -1.91 -27.48
CA SER A 509 -13.42 -2.93 -28.41
C SER A 509 -12.31 -3.83 -28.94
N CYS A 510 -12.65 -5.05 -29.33
CA CYS A 510 -11.72 -5.97 -30.00
C CYS A 510 -11.80 -5.74 -31.51
N ILE A 511 -10.66 -5.43 -32.15
CA ILE A 511 -10.62 -5.11 -33.57
C ILE A 511 -9.90 -6.18 -34.42
N ALA A 512 -9.08 -7.04 -33.81
CA ALA A 512 -8.48 -8.18 -34.50
C ALA A 512 -8.12 -9.33 -33.55
N ASN A 513 -8.14 -10.55 -34.10
CA ASN A 513 -7.68 -11.81 -33.51
C ASN A 513 -8.39 -12.34 -32.25
N CYS A 514 -9.13 -11.49 -31.56
CA CYS A 514 -9.95 -11.85 -30.40
C CYS A 514 -11.34 -11.23 -30.53
N VAL A 515 -12.27 -11.75 -29.74
CA VAL A 515 -13.65 -11.29 -29.68
C VAL A 515 -13.95 -10.80 -28.27
N CYS A 516 -14.57 -9.64 -28.17
CA CYS A 516 -15.14 -9.11 -26.94
C CYS A 516 -16.32 -8.20 -27.25
N GLU A 517 -17.16 -8.00 -26.25
CA GLU A 517 -18.22 -6.99 -26.28
C GLU A 517 -17.61 -5.60 -26.13
N SER A 518 -18.00 -4.67 -26.99
CA SER A 518 -17.59 -3.27 -26.86
C SER A 518 -18.13 -2.68 -25.55
N ARG A 519 -17.28 -1.95 -24.82
CA ARG A 519 -17.65 -1.38 -23.53
C ARG A 519 -17.28 0.08 -23.43
N ASP A 520 -18.27 0.92 -23.15
CA ASP A 520 -18.08 2.34 -22.89
C ASP A 520 -17.76 2.58 -21.41
N VAL A 521 -16.78 3.45 -21.19
CA VAL A 521 -16.23 3.75 -19.88
C VAL A 521 -16.24 5.26 -19.70
N ASP A 522 -17.17 5.72 -18.87
CA ASP A 522 -17.21 7.11 -18.46
C ASP A 522 -16.13 7.37 -17.40
N ALA A 523 -15.23 8.32 -17.67
CA ALA A 523 -14.20 8.76 -16.74
C ALA A 523 -14.63 9.97 -15.89
N HIS A 524 -15.82 10.49 -16.07
CA HIS A 524 -16.36 11.56 -15.25
C HIS A 524 -16.97 11.01 -13.96
N VAL A 525 -16.72 11.72 -12.87
CA VAL A 525 -17.47 11.61 -11.62
C VAL A 525 -18.57 12.66 -11.68
N GLY A 526 -19.83 12.23 -11.72
CA GLY A 526 -21.00 13.12 -11.84
C GLY A 526 -21.12 14.13 -10.69
N ALA A 527 -22.09 15.05 -10.80
CA ALA A 527 -22.23 16.20 -9.89
C ALA A 527 -22.32 15.84 -8.40
N ASP A 528 -22.91 14.69 -8.06
CA ASP A 528 -23.08 14.21 -6.68
C ASP A 528 -21.85 13.49 -6.13
N GLY A 529 -20.83 13.27 -6.97
CA GLY A 529 -19.64 12.53 -6.59
C GLY A 529 -18.54 13.40 -5.99
N ALA A 530 -17.66 12.78 -5.21
CA ALA A 530 -16.54 13.47 -4.58
C ALA A 530 -15.63 14.12 -5.63
N LYS A 531 -15.24 15.38 -5.40
CA LYS A 531 -14.30 16.15 -6.24
C LYS A 531 -12.84 15.69 -6.07
N THR A 532 -12.61 14.41 -6.28
CA THR A 532 -11.28 13.78 -6.22
C THR A 532 -11.04 12.94 -7.46
N SER A 533 -9.77 12.80 -7.84
CA SER A 533 -9.38 11.90 -8.92
C SER A 533 -9.00 10.55 -8.33
N LEU A 534 -9.72 9.49 -8.72
CA LEU A 534 -9.48 8.12 -8.25
C LEU A 534 -9.10 7.22 -9.42
N THR A 535 -8.32 6.18 -9.12
CA THR A 535 -8.03 5.15 -10.14
C THR A 535 -9.12 4.08 -10.07
N HIS A 536 -9.74 3.82 -11.21
CA HIS A 536 -10.76 2.79 -11.40
C HIS A 536 -10.25 1.69 -12.31
N VAL A 537 -10.96 0.57 -12.31
CA VAL A 537 -10.66 -0.60 -13.12
C VAL A 537 -11.91 -0.94 -13.92
N VAL A 538 -11.77 -1.11 -15.23
CA VAL A 538 -12.78 -1.72 -16.09
C VAL A 538 -12.32 -3.13 -16.46
N LYS A 539 -13.23 -4.10 -16.38
CA LYS A 539 -13.01 -5.50 -16.75
C LYS A 539 -13.66 -5.77 -18.11
N ILE A 540 -12.94 -6.37 -19.05
CA ILE A 540 -13.45 -6.75 -20.37
C ILE A 540 -13.08 -8.20 -20.62
N ARG A 541 -14.06 -9.03 -20.91
CA ARG A 541 -13.83 -10.43 -21.25
C ARG A 541 -13.49 -10.54 -22.72
N VAL A 542 -12.36 -11.18 -23.03
CA VAL A 542 -11.84 -11.35 -24.38
C VAL A 542 -11.62 -12.83 -24.65
N SER A 543 -11.82 -13.28 -25.89
CA SER A 543 -11.36 -14.60 -26.29
C SER A 543 -9.82 -14.69 -26.25
N GLN A 544 -9.31 -15.88 -25.98
CA GLN A 544 -7.87 -16.14 -25.93
C GLN A 544 -7.24 -16.03 -27.34
N HIS A 545 -6.17 -15.25 -27.45
CA HIS A 545 -5.31 -15.16 -28.62
C HIS A 545 -3.91 -14.64 -28.23
N GLU A 546 -2.86 -15.07 -28.91
CA GLU A 546 -1.48 -14.63 -28.61
C GLU A 546 -1.23 -13.15 -28.94
N ARG A 547 -2.00 -12.62 -29.88
CA ARG A 547 -1.95 -11.23 -30.39
C ARG A 547 -3.33 -10.58 -30.47
N CYS A 548 -4.08 -10.59 -29.40
CA CYS A 548 -5.39 -9.93 -29.33
C CYS A 548 -5.23 -8.42 -29.50
N VAL A 549 -5.95 -7.80 -30.44
CA VAL A 549 -5.85 -6.36 -30.69
C VAL A 549 -7.08 -5.65 -30.14
N ILE A 550 -6.84 -4.73 -29.21
CA ILE A 550 -7.84 -3.93 -28.54
C ILE A 550 -7.71 -2.48 -28.98
N ARG A 551 -8.84 -1.86 -29.33
CA ARG A 551 -8.97 -0.42 -29.58
C ARG A 551 -9.56 0.25 -28.36
N MET A 552 -8.97 1.38 -27.99
CA MET A 552 -9.55 2.35 -27.08
C MET A 552 -9.77 3.67 -27.82
N GLU A 553 -11.03 4.08 -27.96
CA GLU A 553 -11.43 5.31 -28.65
C GLU A 553 -12.14 6.27 -27.71
N VAL A 554 -11.67 7.51 -27.60
CA VAL A 554 -12.40 8.55 -26.85
C VAL A 554 -13.56 9.05 -27.70
N LEU A 555 -14.78 8.90 -27.21
CA LEU A 555 -15.98 9.21 -27.98
C LEU A 555 -16.25 10.71 -28.07
N GLN A 556 -16.97 11.11 -29.12
CA GLN A 556 -17.49 12.47 -29.30
C GLN A 556 -18.57 12.82 -28.25
N ARG A 557 -19.25 11.82 -27.70
CA ARG A 557 -20.16 12.02 -26.57
C ARG A 557 -19.38 12.02 -25.26
N THR A 558 -19.74 12.92 -24.36
CA THR A 558 -19.18 13.03 -23.01
C THR A 558 -20.29 13.34 -22.02
N SER A 559 -20.09 12.98 -20.76
CA SER A 559 -20.96 13.37 -19.64
C SER A 559 -20.45 14.61 -18.90
N SER A 560 -19.34 15.20 -19.35
CA SER A 560 -18.73 16.40 -18.77
C SER A 560 -18.51 17.49 -19.82
N SER A 561 -17.77 18.54 -19.47
CA SER A 561 -17.36 19.63 -20.37
C SER A 561 -16.22 19.28 -21.34
N GLY A 562 -15.63 18.08 -21.26
CA GLY A 562 -14.44 17.73 -22.05
C GLY A 562 -14.25 16.24 -22.31
N HIS A 563 -13.13 15.91 -22.95
CA HIS A 563 -12.80 14.58 -23.45
C HIS A 563 -11.53 13.98 -22.84
N LYS A 564 -11.11 14.48 -21.68
CA LYS A 564 -9.91 13.97 -21.00
C LYS A 564 -10.09 12.51 -20.62
N PHE A 565 -9.15 11.66 -21.03
CA PHE A 565 -9.12 10.26 -20.62
C PHE A 565 -7.69 9.81 -20.36
N LYS A 566 -7.49 9.06 -19.27
CA LYS A 566 -6.19 8.54 -18.90
C LYS A 566 -6.24 7.04 -18.64
N LEU A 567 -5.55 6.28 -19.48
CA LEU A 567 -5.26 4.87 -19.26
C LEU A 567 -3.94 4.74 -18.49
N ALA A 568 -3.99 4.24 -17.26
CA ALA A 568 -2.83 4.14 -16.38
C ALA A 568 -2.08 2.80 -16.51
N SER A 569 -2.78 1.68 -16.72
CA SER A 569 -2.17 0.35 -16.81
C SER A 569 -3.16 -0.68 -17.34
N MET A 570 -2.65 -1.85 -17.70
CA MET A 570 -3.42 -2.94 -18.29
C MET A 570 -2.96 -4.29 -17.74
N MET A 571 -3.88 -5.21 -17.51
CA MET A 571 -3.57 -6.59 -17.12
C MET A 571 -4.45 -7.56 -17.87
N VAL A 572 -3.99 -8.79 -17.97
CA VAL A 572 -4.79 -9.90 -18.46
C VAL A 572 -4.72 -11.01 -17.41
N ARG A 573 -5.85 -11.57 -17.02
CA ARG A 573 -5.92 -12.66 -16.06
C ARG A 573 -6.88 -13.75 -16.52
N ALA A 574 -6.50 -14.98 -16.25
CA ALA A 574 -7.36 -16.14 -16.43
C ALA A 574 -7.89 -16.60 -15.07
N LEU A 575 -9.19 -16.90 -15.03
CA LEU A 575 -9.78 -17.64 -13.91
C LEU A 575 -9.26 -19.07 -13.97
N LYS A 576 -8.49 -19.48 -12.97
CA LYS A 576 -8.13 -20.89 -12.82
C LYS A 576 -9.37 -21.59 -12.30
N LYS A 577 -10.08 -22.32 -13.17
CA LYS A 577 -11.10 -23.27 -12.71
C LYS A 577 -10.40 -24.25 -11.77
N THR A 578 -10.76 -24.22 -10.49
CA THR A 578 -10.40 -25.28 -9.57
C THR A 578 -10.98 -26.56 -10.13
N VAL A 579 -10.12 -27.44 -10.64
CA VAL A 579 -10.50 -28.82 -10.92
C VAL A 579 -11.02 -29.35 -9.57
N PRO A 580 -12.28 -29.81 -9.47
CA PRO A 580 -12.75 -30.43 -8.25
C PRO A 580 -11.78 -31.55 -7.90
N THR A 581 -11.11 -31.43 -6.75
CA THR A 581 -10.21 -32.47 -6.22
C THR A 581 -11.00 -33.65 -5.74
#